data_AF-A0A6G2QL33-F1
#
_entry.id   AF-A0A6G2QL33-F1
#
_cell.length_a   1.000
_cell.length_b   1.000
_cell.length_c   1.000
_cell.angle_alpha   90.00
_cell.angle_beta   90.00
_cell.angle_gamma   90.00
#
_symmetry.space_group_name_H-M   'P 1'
#
loop_
_entity.id
_entity.type
_entity.pdbx_description
1 polymer ?
#
loop_
_entity_poly.entity_id
_entity_poly.type
_entity_poly.pdbx_seq_one_letter_code
_entity_poly.pdbx_strand_id
1 'polypeptide(L)'
;MFWVPLLLLAWAVAGVACLRLCLAAVRAAAPADSDADPGHRLTLYEAAFLSGGPGRVADVALVAMARQRRLLLAHTGWATVVDPCGRDELERSVIGAIGPQGQSRLAP
;
A
#
# COMPACT_ATOMS: atom_id res chain seq x y z
N MET A 1 -39.43 -27.67 16.83
CA MET A 1 -38.09 -28.28 16.81
C MET A 1 -37.17 -27.69 15.71
N PHE A 2 -37.70 -27.15 14.60
CA PHE A 2 -36.92 -26.52 13.51
C PHE A 2 -36.26 -25.16 13.83
N TRP A 3 -36.63 -24.51 14.93
CA TRP A 3 -36.08 -23.20 15.30
C TRP A 3 -34.63 -23.26 15.77
N VAL A 4 -34.24 -24.32 16.48
CA VAL A 4 -32.87 -24.52 16.95
C VAL A 4 -31.88 -24.68 15.79
N PRO A 5 -32.13 -25.54 14.77
CA PRO A 5 -31.22 -25.62 13.62
C PRO A 5 -31.21 -24.33 12.79
N LEU A 6 -32.34 -23.61 12.68
CA LEU A 6 -32.39 -22.32 11.98
C LEU A 6 -31.55 -21.25 12.70
N LEU A 7 -31.61 -21.21 14.04
CA LEU A 7 -30.82 -20.29 14.86
C LEU A 7 -29.32 -20.59 14.77
N LEU A 8 -28.95 -21.88 14.83
CA LEU A 8 -27.56 -22.32 14.65
C LEU A 8 -27.02 -21.95 13.27
N LEU A 9 -27.82 -22.12 12.21
CA LEU A 9 -27.45 -21.71 10.85
C LEU A 9 -27.22 -20.20 10.77
N ALA A 10 -28.12 -19.38 11.33
CA ALA A 10 -27.97 -17.92 11.33
C ALA A 10 -26.70 -17.47 12.07
N TRP A 11 -26.41 -18.08 13.22
CA TRP A 11 -25.19 -17.83 13.98
C TRP A 11 -23.93 -18.22 13.21
N ALA A 12 -23.95 -19.38 12.54
CA ALA A 12 -22.83 -19.83 11.71
C ALA A 12 -22.58 -18.87 10.54
N VAL A 13 -23.63 -18.43 9.85
CA VAL A 13 -23.52 -17.46 8.74
C VAL A 13 -22.96 -16.12 9.24
N ALA A 14 -23.44 -15.61 10.37
CA ALA A 14 -22.93 -14.37 10.97
C ALA A 14 -21.45 -14.49 11.37
N GLY A 15 -21.06 -15.61 11.99
CA GLY A 15 -19.67 -15.89 12.35
C GLY A 15 -18.75 -15.99 11.13
N VAL A 16 -19.18 -16.70 10.09
CA VAL A 16 -18.43 -16.81 8.82
C VAL A 16 -18.30 -15.45 8.14
N ALA A 17 -19.36 -14.64 8.09
CA ALA A 17 -19.32 -13.30 7.51
C ALA A 17 -18.35 -12.39 8.27
N CYS A 18 -18.42 -12.40 9.60
CA CYS A 18 -17.51 -11.64 10.47
C CYS A 18 -16.05 -12.08 10.25
N LEU A 19 -15.78 -13.39 10.25
CA LEU A 19 -14.45 -13.92 10.01
C LEU A 19 -13.93 -13.56 8.62
N ARG A 20 -14.75 -13.66 7.57
CA ARG A 20 -14.37 -13.27 6.21
C ARG A 20 -14.06 -11.78 6.12
N LEU A 21 -14.82 -10.94 6.81
CA LEU A 21 -14.58 -9.50 6.87
C LEU A 21 -13.26 -9.19 7.59
N CYS A 22 -13.02 -9.82 8.74
CA CYS A 22 -11.75 -9.69 9.48
C CYS A 22 -10.56 -10.15 8.63
N LEU A 23 -10.67 -11.29 7.95
CA LEU A 23 -9.61 -11.79 7.06
C LEU A 23 -9.40 -10.87 5.85
N ALA A 24 -10.46 -10.32 5.26
CA ALA A 24 -10.35 -9.35 4.17
C ALA A 24 -9.66 -8.07 4.63
N ALA A 25 -9.99 -7.57 5.82
CA ALA A 25 -9.35 -6.41 6.42
C ALA A 25 -7.86 -6.66 6.71
N VAL A 26 -7.52 -7.82 7.28
CA VAL A 26 -6.12 -8.20 7.55
C VAL A 26 -5.34 -8.37 6.25
N ARG A 27 -5.90 -9.00 5.22
CA ARG A 27 -5.25 -9.11 3.90
C ARG A 27 -5.04 -7.77 3.22
N ALA A 28 -5.98 -6.84 3.38
CA ALA A 28 -5.84 -5.48 2.87
C ALA A 28 -4.79 -4.67 3.65
N ALA A 29 -4.61 -4.99 4.94
CA ALA A 29 -3.60 -4.37 5.81
C ALA A 29 -2.22 -5.03 5.71
N ALA A 30 -2.13 -6.26 5.20
CA ALA A 30 -0.87 -6.95 5.01
C ALA A 30 0.00 -6.13 4.04
N PRO A 31 1.18 -5.68 4.46
CA PRO A 31 2.12 -5.06 3.55
C PRO A 31 2.41 -6.07 2.44
N ALA A 32 2.37 -5.63 1.19
CA ALA A 32 2.86 -6.45 0.10
C ALA A 32 4.35 -6.71 0.41
N ASP A 33 4.69 -7.95 0.75
CA ASP A 33 6.08 -8.36 0.90
C ASP A 33 6.78 -8.05 -0.42
N SER A 34 7.67 -7.06 -0.38
CA SER A 34 8.47 -6.61 -1.53
C SER A 34 9.75 -7.45 -1.71
N ASP A 35 9.87 -8.61 -1.06
CA ASP A 35 11.06 -9.47 -1.21
C ASP A 35 10.88 -10.49 -2.35
N ALA A 36 11.85 -10.44 -3.27
CA ALA A 36 11.80 -10.97 -4.62
C ALA A 36 11.95 -12.50 -4.79
N ASP A 37 11.11 -13.03 -5.70
CA ASP A 37 11.31 -13.98 -6.83
C ASP A 37 11.92 -15.39 -6.64
N PRO A 38 11.35 -16.38 -7.37
CA PRO A 38 12.16 -17.07 -8.39
C PRO A 38 11.36 -17.40 -9.67
N GLY A 39 11.40 -16.52 -10.68
CA GLY A 39 10.79 -16.71 -12.00
C GLY A 39 10.15 -15.48 -12.67
N HIS A 40 10.78 -14.30 -12.64
CA HIS A 40 10.42 -13.13 -13.49
C HIS A 40 9.00 -12.55 -13.29
N ARG A 41 8.53 -12.40 -12.05
CA ARG A 41 7.39 -11.50 -11.83
C ARG A 41 7.87 -10.05 -11.83
N LEU A 42 7.36 -9.26 -12.77
CA LEU A 42 7.58 -7.81 -12.83
C LEU A 42 7.29 -7.17 -11.47
N THR A 43 8.27 -6.47 -10.92
CA THR A 43 8.08 -5.67 -9.71
C THR A 43 7.09 -4.53 -9.97
N LEU A 44 6.53 -3.96 -8.90
CA LEU A 44 5.61 -2.82 -9.00
C LEU A 44 6.24 -1.66 -9.82
N TYR A 45 7.50 -1.36 -9.54
CA TYR A 45 8.22 -0.27 -10.19
C TYR A 45 8.58 -0.58 -11.64
N GLU A 46 8.95 -1.82 -11.97
CA GLU A 46 9.19 -2.23 -13.36
C GLU A 46 7.89 -2.22 -14.19
N ALA A 47 6.78 -2.70 -13.63
CA ALA A 47 5.48 -2.62 -14.27
C ALA A 47 5.07 -1.15 -14.51
N ALA A 48 5.33 -0.27 -13.53
CA ALA A 48 5.11 1.17 -13.69
C ALA A 48 5.98 1.75 -14.82
N PHE A 49 7.26 1.39 -14.87
CA PHE A 49 8.19 1.82 -15.92
C PHE A 49 7.74 1.38 -17.30
N LEU A 50 7.36 0.11 -17.47
CA LEU A 50 6.87 -0.39 -18.76
C LEU A 50 5.55 0.27 -19.17
N SER A 51 4.70 0.63 -18.21
CA SER A 51 3.40 1.26 -18.49
C SER A 51 3.47 2.76 -18.83
N GLY A 52 4.50 3.47 -18.40
CA GLY A 52 4.53 4.94 -18.56
C GLY A 52 5.88 5.61 -18.28
N GLY A 53 6.97 4.85 -18.33
CA GLY A 53 8.33 5.35 -18.17
C GLY A 53 8.66 5.82 -16.74
N PRO A 54 9.77 6.58 -16.59
CA PRO A 54 10.30 6.94 -15.27
C PRO A 54 9.40 7.88 -14.47
N GLY A 55 8.62 8.74 -15.12
CA GLY A 55 7.65 9.61 -14.43
C GLY A 55 6.59 8.79 -13.69
N ARG A 56 6.06 7.75 -14.33
CA ARG A 56 5.08 6.85 -13.71
C ARG A 56 5.68 6.03 -12.56
N VAL A 57 6.96 5.70 -12.62
CA VAL A 57 7.67 5.06 -11.50
C VAL A 57 7.70 5.97 -10.28
N ALA A 58 8.00 7.26 -10.47
CA ALA A 58 8.00 8.24 -9.39
C ALA A 58 6.60 8.41 -8.76
N ASP A 59 5.55 8.52 -9.59
CA ASP A 59 4.17 8.61 -9.12
C ASP A 59 3.78 7.38 -8.28
N VAL A 60 4.10 6.19 -8.78
CA VAL A 60 3.79 4.92 -8.10
C VAL A 60 4.57 4.80 -6.79
N ALA A 61 5.83 5.25 -6.74
CA ALA A 61 6.61 5.28 -5.51
C ALA A 61 6.01 6.23 -4.46
N LEU A 62 5.63 7.45 -4.86
CA LEU A 62 4.97 8.41 -3.97
C LEU A 62 3.65 7.84 -3.41
N VAL A 63 2.82 7.25 -4.27
CA VAL A 63 1.54 6.65 -3.85
C VAL A 63 1.76 5.41 -2.98
N ALA A 64 2.74 4.56 -3.30
CA ALA A 64 3.07 3.37 -2.50
C ALA A 64 3.54 3.77 -1.09
N MET A 65 4.47 4.72 -0.99
CA MET A 65 4.92 5.27 0.29
C MET A 65 3.79 5.93 1.08
N ALA A 66 2.89 6.65 0.40
CA ALA A 66 1.75 7.28 1.05
C ALA A 66 0.75 6.26 1.61
N ARG A 67 0.47 5.18 0.86
CA ARG A 67 -0.36 4.08 1.33
C ARG A 67 0.24 3.35 2.52
N GLN A 68 1.56 3.23 2.58
CA GLN A 68 2.29 2.66 3.72
C GLN A 68 2.40 3.63 4.91
N ARG A 69 1.80 4.83 4.85
CA ARG A 69 1.87 5.89 5.87
C ARG A 69 3.28 6.43 6.13
N ARG A 70 4.18 6.30 5.14
CA ARG A 70 5.58 6.76 5.24
C ARG A 70 5.79 8.12 4.58
N LEU A 71 4.81 8.55 3.80
CA LEU A 71 4.76 9.86 3.16
C LEU A 71 3.34 10.41 3.25
N LEU A 72 3.19 11.70 3.51
CA LEU A 72 1.90 12.39 3.49
C LEU A 72 1.85 13.25 2.23
N LEU A 73 0.89 12.93 1.36
CA LEU A 73 0.59 13.71 0.18
C LEU A 73 -0.58 14.65 0.49
N ALA A 74 -0.28 15.94 0.63
CA ALA A 74 -1.29 16.95 0.87
C ALA A 74 -2.01 17.30 -0.44
N HIS A 75 -3.31 17.55 -0.35
CA HIS A 75 -4.13 18.03 -1.47
C HIS A 75 -3.64 19.39 -2.04
N THR A 76 -2.77 20.10 -1.31
CA THR A 76 -2.12 21.34 -1.72
C THR A 76 -0.88 21.12 -2.60
N GLY A 77 -0.54 19.86 -2.94
CA GLY A 77 0.63 19.51 -3.75
C GLY A 77 1.93 19.40 -2.96
N TRP A 78 1.85 19.22 -1.64
CA TRP A 78 3.02 18.99 -0.79
C TRP A 78 3.22 17.50 -0.50
N ALA A 79 4.46 17.06 -0.54
CA ALA A 79 4.91 15.76 -0.05
C ALA A 79 5.68 15.95 1.25
N THR A 80 5.28 15.28 2.32
CA THR A 80 5.95 15.31 3.62
C THR A 80 6.39 13.90 4.00
N VAL A 81 7.66 13.72 4.32
CA VAL A 81 8.20 12.44 4.80
C VAL A 81 7.76 12.23 6.25
N VAL A 82 7.07 11.12 6.50
CA VAL A 82 6.63 10.72 7.85
C VAL A 82 7.65 9.76 8.47
N ASP A 83 8.22 8.87 7.67
CA ASP A 83 9.26 7.91 8.06
C ASP A 83 10.49 8.10 7.15
N PRO A 84 11.63 8.58 7.68
CA PRO A 84 12.83 8.86 6.90
C PRO A 84 13.63 7.60 6.52
N CYS A 85 13.25 6.42 7.03
CA CYS A 85 13.97 5.17 6.77
C CYS A 85 13.46 4.52 5.47
N GLY A 86 14.08 4.81 4.33
CA GLY A 86 13.79 4.16 3.04
C GLY A 86 14.15 2.67 3.03
N ARG A 87 13.21 1.80 2.63
CA ARG A 87 13.39 0.33 2.61
C ARG A 87 14.10 -0.15 1.37
N ASP A 88 13.82 0.50 0.23
CA ASP A 88 14.44 0.21 -1.05
C ASP A 88 15.18 1.44 -1.61
N GLU A 89 15.91 1.26 -2.71
CA GLU A 89 16.66 2.35 -3.36
C GLU A 89 15.75 3.46 -3.87
N LEU A 90 14.54 3.12 -4.31
CA LEU A 90 13.63 4.03 -4.96
C LEU A 90 12.97 4.95 -3.93
N GLU A 91 12.58 4.42 -2.78
CA GLU A 91 12.13 5.19 -1.63
C GLU A 91 13.22 6.08 -1.06
N ARG A 92 14.46 5.58 -0.95
CA ARG A 92 15.61 6.40 -0.54
C ARG A 92 15.84 7.56 -1.50
N SER A 93 15.67 7.33 -2.80
CA SER A 93 15.74 8.37 -3.83
C SER A 93 14.63 9.42 -3.66
N VAL A 94 13.38 8.98 -3.42
CA VAL A 94 12.25 9.90 -3.16
C VAL A 94 12.48 10.75 -1.90
N ILE A 95 12.91 10.13 -0.80
CA ILE A 95 13.24 10.84 0.46
C ILE A 95 14.38 11.83 0.21
N GLY A 96 15.42 11.42 -0.50
CA GLY A 96 16.53 12.30 -0.88
C GLY A 96 16.09 13.48 -1.75
N ALA A 97 15.17 13.26 -2.69
CA ALA A 97 14.63 14.31 -3.56
C ALA A 97 13.74 15.32 -2.81
N ILE A 98 13.05 14.89 -1.74
CA ILE A 98 12.30 15.80 -0.85
C ILE A 98 13.25 16.68 -0.05
N GLY A 99 14.43 16.16 0.32
CA GLY A 99 15.46 16.91 1.00
C GLY A 99 15.33 16.93 2.53
N PRO A 100 16.32 17.52 3.22
CA PRO A 100 16.47 17.42 4.67
C PRO A 100 15.37 18.10 5.49
N GLN A 101 14.61 19.02 4.87
CA GLN A 101 13.45 19.66 5.48
C GLN A 101 12.27 18.70 5.68
N GLY A 102 12.32 17.51 5.06
CA GLY A 102 11.27 16.49 5.15
C GLY A 102 9.97 16.89 4.45
N GLN A 103 9.94 18.02 3.73
CA GLN A 103 8.80 18.46 2.96
C GLN A 103 9.24 19.12 1.65
N SER A 104 8.54 18.83 0.56
CA SER A 104 8.80 19.41 -0.75
C SER A 104 7.50 19.59 -1.53
N ARG A 105 7.47 20.58 -2.41
CA ARG A 105 6.34 20.84 -3.29
C ARG A 105 6.50 20.02 -4.56
N LEU A 106 5.49 19.22 -4.90
CA LEU A 106 5.46 18.45 -6.13
C LEU A 106 5.17 19.39 -7.31
N ALA A 107 5.84 19.14 -8.42
CA ALA A 107 5.51 19.80 -9.67
C ALA A 107 4.10 19.39 -10.13
N PRO A 108 3.30 20.31 -10.69
CA PRO A 108 1.99 20.00 -11.25
C PRO A 108 2.08 19.15 -12.53
#